data_AF-C5P7G0-F1
#
_entry.id   AF-C5P7G0-F1
#
_cell.length_a   1.000
_cell.length_b   1.000
_cell.length_c   1.000
_cell.angle_alpha   90.00
_cell.angle_beta   90.00
_cell.angle_gamma   90.00
#
_symmetry.space_group_name_H-M   'P 1'
#
loop_
_entity.id
_entity.type
_entity.pdbx_description
1 polymer ?
#
loop_
_entity_poly.entity_id
_entity_poly.type
_entity_poly.pdbx_seq_one_letter_code
_entity_poly.pdbx_strand_id
1 'polypeptide(L)'
;MPSLPSQDREEDRFTPAVEPMHAKSAEERNAFLSMLKKDSKSHREITNSYLNFWQADGGKARDDTEDERDGRISEYMSLVSSYYDLATDIYEEAWAQSFHLCRFAIGEPLQQALARHEHYLACRINLSPDMHVLDVGCGV
;
A
#
# COMPACT_ATOMS: atom_id res chain seq x y z
N MET A 1 -37.65 -17.60 14.84
CA MET A 1 -36.67 -17.14 13.85
C MET A 1 -35.58 -18.21 13.76
N PRO A 2 -35.17 -18.68 12.57
CA PRO A 2 -34.08 -19.64 12.48
C PRO A 2 -32.77 -18.92 12.85
N SER A 3 -32.01 -19.50 13.77
CA SER A 3 -30.68 -19.02 14.15
C SER A 3 -29.69 -19.18 12.99
N LEU A 4 -28.90 -18.14 12.73
CA LEU A 4 -27.80 -18.17 11.77
C LEU A 4 -26.77 -19.24 12.18
N PRO A 5 -26.23 -20.03 11.24
CA PRO A 5 -25.21 -21.02 11.54
C PRO A 5 -23.90 -20.34 11.97
N SER A 6 -23.19 -20.99 12.91
CA SER A 6 -21.88 -20.54 13.39
C SER A 6 -20.88 -20.52 12.24
N GLN A 7 -20.26 -19.37 12.00
CA GLN A 7 -19.13 -19.26 11.10
C GLN A 7 -17.91 -19.91 11.77
N ASP A 8 -17.58 -21.12 11.33
CA ASP A 8 -16.32 -21.75 11.68
C ASP A 8 -15.19 -20.87 11.14
N ARG A 9 -14.22 -20.56 12.02
CA ARG A 9 -13.03 -19.77 11.71
C ARG A 9 -12.13 -20.58 10.78
N GLU A 10 -12.43 -20.54 9.48
CA GLU A 10 -11.52 -20.93 8.43
C GLU A 10 -10.27 -20.04 8.57
N GLU A 11 -9.07 -20.63 8.64
CA GLU A 11 -7.81 -19.89 8.70
C GLU A 11 -7.80 -18.81 7.62
N ASP A 12 -7.58 -17.57 8.05
CA ASP A 12 -7.71 -16.37 7.24
C ASP A 12 -6.77 -16.47 6.03
N ARG A 13 -7.36 -16.84 4.88
CA ARG A 13 -6.65 -17.05 3.60
C ARG A 13 -5.96 -15.77 3.10
N PHE A 14 -6.21 -14.64 3.74
CA PHE A 14 -5.56 -13.36 3.48
C PHE A 14 -4.29 -13.13 4.30
N THR A 15 -3.84 -14.11 5.09
CA THR A 15 -2.55 -14.02 5.79
C THR A 15 -1.39 -13.96 4.78
N PRO A 16 -0.57 -12.87 4.79
CA PRO A 16 0.56 -12.75 3.88
C PRO A 16 1.59 -13.85 4.11
N ALA A 17 2.11 -14.44 3.04
CA ALA A 17 3.13 -15.51 3.09
C ALA A 17 4.52 -15.02 3.56
N VAL A 18 4.71 -13.69 3.65
CA VAL A 18 5.96 -13.04 4.06
C VAL A 18 5.61 -11.85 4.96
N GLU A 19 6.45 -11.60 5.96
CA GLU A 19 6.25 -10.50 6.91
C GLU A 19 6.29 -9.15 6.16
N PRO A 20 5.19 -8.37 6.13
CA PRO A 20 5.12 -7.16 5.34
C PRO A 20 6.09 -6.12 5.87
N MET A 21 6.93 -5.57 4.98
CA MET A 21 7.94 -4.58 5.33
C MET A 21 7.34 -3.29 5.93
N HIS A 22 6.05 -3.04 5.67
CA HIS A 22 5.30 -1.87 6.13
C HIS A 22 4.32 -2.16 7.28
N ALA A 23 4.29 -3.39 7.82
CA ALA A 23 3.36 -3.78 8.88
C ALA A 23 3.44 -2.88 10.14
N LYS A 24 4.63 -2.30 10.40
CA LYS A 24 4.89 -1.42 11.55
C LYS A 24 4.72 0.07 11.24
N SER A 25 4.60 0.46 9.96
CA SER A 25 4.37 1.85 9.56
C SER A 25 2.95 2.31 9.89
N ALA A 26 1.99 1.39 9.88
CA ALA A 26 0.60 1.64 10.31
C ALA A 26 0.46 1.96 11.81
N GLU A 27 1.31 1.38 12.67
CA GLU A 27 1.29 1.63 14.13
C GLU A 27 1.99 2.95 14.52
N GLU A 28 2.91 3.45 13.69
CA GLU A 28 3.63 4.68 13.98
C GLU A 28 2.80 5.90 13.56
N ARG A 29 2.26 6.61 14.57
CA ARG A 29 1.44 7.85 14.46
C ARG A 29 1.97 8.98 13.57
N ASN A 30 3.16 8.87 12.99
CA ASN A 30 3.76 9.88 12.11
C ASN A 30 4.52 9.18 10.98
N ALA A 31 3.92 9.13 9.79
CA ALA A 31 4.55 8.63 8.56
C ALA A 31 5.96 9.22 8.33
N PHE A 32 6.15 10.50 8.68
CA PHE A 32 7.43 11.21 8.62
C PHE A 32 8.53 10.60 9.51
N LEU A 33 8.20 10.14 10.73
CA LEU A 33 9.17 9.50 11.63
C LEU A 33 9.47 8.05 11.22
N SER A 34 8.46 7.33 10.70
CA SER A 34 8.61 6.00 10.11
C SER A 34 9.58 6.03 8.92
N MET A 35 9.47 7.05 8.07
CA MET A 35 10.36 7.24 6.92
C MET A 35 11.78 7.66 7.31
N LEU A 36 11.93 8.47 8.37
CA LEU A 36 13.25 8.79 8.95
C LEU A 36 13.91 7.58 9.65
N LYS A 37 13.11 6.63 10.15
CA LYS A 37 13.58 5.38 10.77
C LYS A 37 13.86 4.28 9.76
N LYS A 38 13.19 4.27 8.60
CA LYS A 38 13.57 3.44 7.45
C LYS A 38 14.94 3.92 6.98
N ASP A 39 15.96 3.31 7.57
CA ASP A 39 17.36 3.65 7.42
C ASP A 39 17.69 3.91 5.94
N SER A 40 18.36 5.03 5.66
CA SER A 40 18.76 5.47 4.31
C SER A 40 19.42 4.37 3.46
N LYS A 41 19.96 3.33 4.10
CA LYS A 41 20.56 2.15 3.48
C LYS A 41 19.54 1.23 2.80
N SER A 42 18.43 0.88 3.45
CA SER A 42 17.44 -0.04 2.87
C SER A 42 16.70 0.60 1.70
N HIS A 43 16.29 1.87 1.86
CA HIS A 43 15.70 2.64 0.77
C HIS A 43 16.66 2.77 -0.42
N ARG A 44 17.96 2.96 -0.15
CA ARG A 44 19.00 3.01 -1.20
C ARG A 44 19.23 1.66 -1.86
N GLU A 45 19.17 0.56 -1.11
CA GLU A 45 19.29 -0.79 -1.66
C GLU A 45 18.11 -1.14 -2.58
N ILE A 46 16.89 -0.83 -2.16
CA ILE A 46 15.67 -1.02 -2.98
C ILE A 46 15.72 -0.14 -4.23
N THR A 47 16.11 1.13 -4.09
CA THR A 47 16.27 2.06 -5.22
C THR A 47 17.34 1.56 -6.20
N ASN A 48 18.48 1.08 -5.70
CA ASN A 48 19.54 0.53 -6.54
C ASN A 48 19.09 -0.75 -7.25
N SER A 49 18.39 -1.66 -6.56
CA SER A 49 17.81 -2.88 -7.15
C SER A 49 16.88 -2.54 -8.32
N TYR A 50 15.94 -1.60 -8.10
CA TYR A 50 15.02 -1.12 -9.13
C TYR A 50 15.76 -0.47 -10.31
N LEU A 51 16.70 0.45 -10.06
CA LEU A 51 17.43 1.14 -11.11
C LEU A 51 18.35 0.21 -11.91
N ASN A 52 18.98 -0.77 -11.27
CA ASN A 52 19.87 -1.73 -11.93
C ASN A 52 19.13 -2.58 -12.96
N PHE A 53 17.87 -2.94 -12.69
CA PHE A 53 17.03 -3.64 -13.66
C PHE A 53 16.92 -2.89 -15.00
N TRP A 54 16.81 -1.56 -14.93
CA TRP A 54 16.68 -0.67 -16.09
C TRP A 54 18.02 -0.17 -16.66
N GLN A 55 19.10 -0.22 -15.89
CA GLN A 55 20.42 0.30 -16.26
C GLN A 55 21.44 -0.76 -16.67
N ALA A 56 21.13 -2.06 -16.59
CA ALA A 56 22.17 -3.09 -16.76
C ALA A 56 22.92 -3.05 -18.11
N ASP A 57 22.36 -2.37 -19.13
CA ASP A 57 23.02 -2.14 -20.44
C ASP A 57 23.34 -0.66 -20.73
N GLY A 58 23.52 0.15 -19.68
CA GLY A 58 23.81 1.59 -19.83
C GLY A 58 22.66 2.36 -20.50
N GLY A 59 21.42 1.89 -20.33
CA GLY A 59 20.22 2.47 -20.93
C GLY A 59 20.00 2.13 -22.41
N LYS A 60 20.74 1.17 -22.97
CA LYS A 60 20.46 0.64 -24.31
C LYS A 60 19.26 -0.30 -24.26
N ALA A 61 18.52 -0.36 -25.36
CA ALA A 61 17.52 -1.40 -25.56
C ALA A 61 18.23 -2.77 -25.56
N ARG A 62 17.74 -3.68 -24.72
CA ARG A 62 18.18 -5.08 -24.66
C ARG A 62 17.79 -5.82 -25.93
N ASP A 63 18.56 -6.85 -26.27
CA ASP A 63 18.22 -7.73 -27.38
C ASP A 63 17.10 -8.67 -26.93
N ASP A 64 16.36 -9.25 -27.89
CA ASP A 64 15.28 -10.20 -27.57
C ASP A 64 15.74 -11.65 -27.79
N THR A 65 16.93 -11.95 -27.27
CA THR A 65 17.47 -13.32 -27.25
C THR A 65 16.79 -14.14 -26.15
N GLU A 66 16.78 -15.47 -26.30
CA GLU A 66 16.20 -16.38 -25.30
C GLU A 66 16.84 -16.22 -23.92
N ASP A 67 18.17 -16.14 -23.85
CA ASP A 67 18.91 -16.01 -22.59
C ASP A 67 18.60 -14.70 -21.86
N GLU A 68 18.48 -13.58 -22.59
CA GLU A 68 18.09 -12.30 -21.99
C GLU A 68 16.63 -12.31 -21.52
N ARG A 69 15.76 -13.01 -22.23
CA ARG A 69 14.36 -13.20 -21.84
C ARG A 69 14.24 -13.96 -20.51
N ASP A 70 14.97 -15.06 -20.39
CA ASP A 70 14.90 -15.94 -19.23
C ASP A 70 15.53 -15.26 -18.00
N GLY A 71 16.60 -14.47 -18.20
CA GLY A 71 17.15 -13.57 -17.21
C GLY A 71 16.12 -12.56 -16.69
N ARG A 72 15.39 -11.87 -17.58
CA ARG A 72 14.32 -10.93 -17.19
C ARG A 72 13.20 -11.59 -16.39
N ILE A 73 12.79 -12.80 -16.78
CA ILE A 73 11.75 -13.55 -16.07
C ILE A 73 12.22 -13.87 -14.65
N SER A 74 13.48 -14.27 -14.47
CA SER A 74 14.03 -14.58 -13.15
C SER A 74 14.09 -13.35 -12.22
N GLU A 75 14.33 -12.16 -12.77
CA GLU A 75 14.44 -10.91 -12.01
C GLU A 75 13.09 -10.21 -11.80
N TYR A 76 12.04 -10.64 -12.51
CA TYR A 76 10.73 -9.98 -12.53
C TYR A 76 10.08 -9.89 -11.13
N MET A 77 10.19 -10.95 -10.33
CA MET A 77 9.66 -10.96 -8.96
C MET A 77 10.35 -9.93 -8.06
N SER A 78 11.67 -9.76 -8.20
CA SER A 78 12.44 -8.77 -7.45
C SER A 78 12.09 -7.34 -7.88
N LEU A 79 11.91 -7.12 -9.18
CA LEU A 79 11.46 -5.83 -9.72
C LEU A 79 10.09 -5.43 -9.17
N VAL A 80 9.13 -6.34 -9.23
CA VAL A 80 7.75 -6.09 -8.76
C VAL A 80 7.75 -5.76 -7.27
N SER A 81 8.47 -6.53 -6.44
CA SER A 81 8.60 -6.23 -5.01
C SER A 81 9.20 -4.83 -4.79
N SER A 82 10.33 -4.54 -5.44
CA SER A 82 11.04 -3.26 -5.30
C SER A 82 10.17 -2.06 -5.73
N TYR A 83 9.33 -2.23 -6.76
CA TYR A 83 8.39 -1.20 -7.20
C TYR A 83 7.33 -0.90 -6.14
N TYR A 84 6.70 -1.93 -5.57
CA TYR A 84 5.66 -1.73 -4.55
C TYR A 84 6.25 -1.19 -3.25
N ASP A 85 7.44 -1.64 -2.85
CA ASP A 85 8.14 -1.12 -1.66
C ASP A 85 8.47 0.38 -1.81
N LEU A 86 8.94 0.80 -3.00
CA LEU A 86 9.27 2.21 -3.27
C LEU A 86 8.02 3.08 -3.43
N ALA A 87 7.01 2.57 -4.14
CA ALA A 87 5.80 3.32 -4.44
C ALA A 87 4.94 3.54 -3.18
N THR A 88 4.85 2.54 -2.30
CA THR A 88 4.03 2.61 -1.08
C THR A 88 4.46 3.78 -0.19
N ASP A 89 5.77 3.96 0.03
CA ASP A 89 6.29 5.05 0.85
C ASP A 89 5.91 6.44 0.30
N ILE A 90 5.99 6.62 -1.02
CA ILE A 90 5.59 7.86 -1.70
C ILE A 90 4.09 8.09 -1.55
N TYR A 91 3.29 7.05 -1.71
CA TYR A 91 1.83 7.16 -1.63
C TYR A 91 1.36 7.47 -0.21
N GLU A 92 1.94 6.86 0.82
CA GLU A 92 1.63 7.17 2.22
C GLU A 92 1.95 8.63 2.58
N GLU A 93 3.07 9.17 2.09
CA GLU A 93 3.46 10.55 2.37
C GLU A 93 2.60 11.57 1.59
N ALA A 94 2.29 11.28 0.33
CA ALA A 94 1.60 12.23 -0.54
C ALA A 94 0.06 12.21 -0.38
N TRP A 95 -0.54 11.06 -0.04
CA TRP A 95 -2.00 10.87 -0.01
C TRP A 95 -2.59 10.55 1.37
N ALA A 96 -1.76 10.58 2.43
CA ALA A 96 -2.13 10.18 3.80
C ALA A 96 -2.42 8.67 3.94
N GLN A 97 -2.75 8.24 5.16
CA GLN A 97 -2.92 6.81 5.50
C GLN A 97 -4.20 6.17 4.96
N SER A 98 -5.16 6.96 4.44
CA SER A 98 -6.40 6.47 3.83
C SER A 98 -6.41 6.87 2.36
N PHE A 99 -6.32 5.91 1.44
CA PHE A 99 -6.19 6.20 0.00
C PHE A 99 -7.56 6.39 -0.68
N HIS A 100 -8.32 7.39 -0.22
CA HIS A 100 -9.61 7.75 -0.82
C HIS A 100 -9.73 9.25 -1.10
N LEU A 101 -10.45 9.59 -2.17
CA LEU A 101 -10.61 10.98 -2.60
C LEU A 101 -11.69 11.67 -1.78
N CYS A 102 -11.43 12.91 -1.37
CA CYS A 102 -12.39 13.77 -0.70
C CYS A 102 -12.51 15.14 -1.38
N ARG A 103 -13.65 15.78 -1.19
CA ARG A 103 -13.84 17.18 -1.60
C ARG A 103 -13.22 18.10 -0.55
N PHE A 104 -12.45 19.09 -0.97
CA PHE A 104 -11.88 20.12 -0.09
C PHE A 104 -12.82 21.32 0.10
N ALA A 105 -12.77 21.91 1.30
CA ALA A 105 -13.21 23.28 1.54
C ALA A 105 -12.05 24.28 1.35
N ILE A 106 -12.37 25.56 1.18
CA ILE A 106 -11.36 26.61 0.96
C ILE A 106 -10.45 26.69 2.20
N GLY A 107 -9.14 26.49 1.99
CA GLY A 107 -8.14 26.54 3.06
C GLY A 107 -8.12 25.31 3.99
N GLU A 108 -8.83 24.25 3.65
CA GLU A 108 -8.86 23.01 4.43
C GLU A 108 -7.63 22.13 4.11
N PRO A 109 -6.85 21.71 5.13
CA PRO A 109 -5.77 20.75 4.91
C PRO A 109 -6.29 19.32 4.65
N LEU A 110 -5.48 18.50 3.98
CA LEU A 110 -5.85 17.15 3.51
C LEU A 110 -6.41 16.26 4.63
N GLN A 111 -5.74 16.18 5.79
CA GLN A 111 -6.22 15.30 6.87
C GLN A 111 -7.59 15.72 7.41
N GLN A 112 -7.89 17.02 7.54
CA GLN A 112 -9.23 17.45 7.93
C GLN A 112 -10.27 17.17 6.85
N ALA A 113 -9.92 17.32 5.57
CA ALA A 113 -10.81 17.03 4.46
C ALA A 113 -11.23 15.56 4.41
N LEU A 114 -10.28 14.64 4.63
CA LEU A 114 -10.53 13.19 4.71
C LEU A 114 -11.46 12.86 5.87
N ALA A 115 -11.10 13.27 7.10
CA ALA A 115 -11.90 13.00 8.29
C ALA A 115 -13.32 13.58 8.20
N ARG A 116 -13.49 14.77 7.61
CA ARG A 116 -14.81 15.35 7.37
C ARG A 116 -15.62 14.52 6.36
N HIS A 117 -14.98 14.00 5.32
CA HIS A 117 -15.63 13.17 4.33
C HIS A 117 -16.12 11.84 4.92
N GLU A 118 -15.27 11.18 5.70
CA GLU A 118 -15.58 9.94 6.44
C GLU A 118 -16.73 10.17 7.43
N HIS A 119 -16.67 11.23 8.25
CA HIS A 119 -17.76 11.58 9.16
C HIS A 119 -19.07 11.87 8.43
N TYR A 120 -18.99 12.56 7.29
CA TYR A 120 -20.17 12.84 6.48
C TYR A 120 -20.79 11.56 5.93
N LEU A 121 -19.99 10.65 5.38
CA LEU A 121 -20.45 9.34 4.93
C LEU A 121 -21.13 8.57 6.07
N ALA A 122 -20.48 8.46 7.22
CA ALA A 122 -21.04 7.79 8.39
C ALA A 122 -22.39 8.37 8.82
N CYS A 123 -22.50 9.70 8.86
CA CYS A 123 -23.74 10.39 9.18
C CYS A 123 -24.83 10.13 8.12
N ARG A 124 -24.47 10.15 6.83
CA ARG A 124 -25.41 9.96 5.71
C ARG A 124 -25.99 8.56 5.60
N ILE A 125 -25.26 7.54 6.07
CA ILE A 125 -25.73 6.16 6.12
C ILE A 125 -26.22 5.73 7.52
N ASN A 126 -26.34 6.69 8.44
CA ASN A 126 -26.79 6.47 9.82
C ASN A 126 -26.00 5.36 10.54
N LEU A 127 -24.69 5.34 10.34
CA LEU A 127 -23.80 4.44 11.06
C LEU A 127 -23.91 4.69 12.57
N SER A 128 -24.05 3.60 13.33
CA SER A 128 -24.04 3.63 14.78
C SER A 128 -23.00 2.64 15.34
N PRO A 129 -22.59 2.79 16.61
CA PRO A 129 -21.85 1.75 17.30
C PRO A 129 -22.54 0.39 17.17
N ASP A 130 -21.73 -0.66 17.21
CA ASP A 130 -22.14 -2.08 17.18
C ASP A 130 -22.77 -2.58 15.87
N MET A 131 -22.81 -1.76 14.81
CA MET A 131 -23.19 -2.21 13.48
C MET A 131 -22.07 -3.01 12.80
N HIS A 132 -22.44 -4.11 12.15
CA HIS A 132 -21.56 -4.79 11.20
C HIS A 132 -21.66 -4.13 9.83
N VAL A 133 -20.52 -3.73 9.28
CA VAL A 133 -20.43 -2.93 8.04
C VAL A 133 -19.61 -3.68 7.01
N LEU A 134 -20.04 -3.63 5.75
CA LEU A 134 -19.29 -4.10 4.60
C LEU A 134 -18.94 -2.90 3.72
N ASP A 135 -17.64 -2.68 3.53
CA ASP A 135 -17.13 -1.71 2.55
C ASP A 135 -16.67 -2.46 1.29
N VAL A 136 -17.40 -2.26 0.19
CA VAL A 136 -17.16 -2.95 -1.08
C VAL A 136 -16.30 -2.06 -1.97
N GLY A 137 -15.07 -2.50 -2.23
CA GLY A 137 -14.08 -1.70 -2.95
C GLY A 137 -13.35 -0.71 -2.04
N CYS A 138 -13.10 -1.11 -0.79
CA CYS A 138 -12.49 -0.29 0.26
C CYS A 138 -11.08 0.22 -0.05
N GLY A 139 -10.39 -0.36 -1.03
CA GLY A 139 -9.02 0.04 -1.36
C GLY A 139 -8.05 -0.24 -0.22
N VAL A 140 -7.14 0.69 0.05
CA VAL A 140 -6.07 0.63 1.06
C VAL A 140 -6.17 1.82 2.01
#